data_AF-A0A4R7CXA6-F1
#
_entry.id   AF-A0A4R7CXA6-F1
#
_cell.length_a   1.000
_cell.length_b   1.000
_cell.length_c   1.000
_cell.angle_alpha   90.00
_cell.angle_beta   90.00
_cell.angle_gamma   90.00
#
_symmetry.space_group_name_H-M   'P 1'
#
loop_
_entity.id
_entity.type
_entity.pdbx_description
1 polymer ?
#
loop_
_entity_poly.entity_id
_entity_poly.type
_entity_poly.pdbx_seq_one_letter_code
_entity_poly.pdbx_strand_id
1 'polypeptide(L)'
;MDNIYHFDHESESIYNQVHRYITERYKIYFNELSLSYEIAPMTDMLQIHEMNENSLLIELDQAGIKISREKFINYLKSYRKI
;
A
#
# COMPACT_ATOMS: atom_id res chain seq x y z
N MET A 1 -28.05 -29.40 -12.92
CA MET A 1 -26.66 -29.17 -13.33
C MET A 1 -26.15 -28.01 -12.51
N ASP A 2 -25.47 -28.33 -11.42
CA ASP A 2 -24.89 -27.33 -10.54
C ASP A 2 -23.64 -26.77 -11.22
N ASN A 3 -23.69 -25.48 -11.59
CA ASN A 3 -22.53 -24.76 -12.08
C ASN A 3 -21.54 -24.64 -10.91
N ILE A 4 -20.52 -25.48 -10.96
CA ILE A 4 -19.36 -25.45 -10.08
C ILE A 4 -18.67 -24.11 -10.33
N TYR A 5 -18.75 -23.21 -9.35
CA TYR A 5 -18.01 -21.95 -9.31
C TYR A 5 -16.56 -22.21 -9.70
N HIS A 6 -16.15 -21.73 -10.88
CA HIS A 6 -14.75 -21.60 -11.22
C HIS A 6 -14.17 -20.53 -10.29
N PHE A 7 -13.48 -20.99 -9.25
CA PHE A 7 -12.56 -20.16 -8.47
C PHE A 7 -11.30 -19.96 -9.31
N ASP A 8 -11.45 -19.20 -10.39
CA ASP A 8 -10.30 -18.75 -11.18
C ASP A 8 -9.53 -17.69 -10.39
N HIS A 9 -8.21 -17.87 -10.43
CA HIS A 9 -7.15 -17.10 -9.81
C HIS A 9 -6.96 -17.25 -8.29
N GLU A 10 -5.75 -17.70 -7.94
CA GLU A 10 -5.08 -17.39 -6.68
C GLU A 10 -5.27 -15.89 -6.39
N SER A 11 -6.28 -15.55 -5.59
CA SER A 11 -6.55 -14.19 -5.21
C SER A 11 -5.32 -13.67 -4.48
N GLU A 12 -4.52 -12.87 -5.15
CA GLU A 12 -3.35 -12.26 -4.55
C GLU A 12 -3.79 -11.52 -3.27
N SER A 13 -3.15 -11.83 -2.16
CA SER A 13 -3.49 -11.25 -0.85
C SER A 13 -3.62 -9.73 -0.95
N ILE A 14 -4.59 -9.13 -0.25
CA ILE A 14 -4.74 -7.66 -0.22
C ILE A 14 -3.44 -6.95 0.14
N TYR A 15 -2.60 -7.55 0.99
CA TYR A 15 -1.28 -7.02 1.33
C TYR A 15 -0.32 -7.02 0.12
N ASN A 16 -0.36 -8.05 -0.72
CA ASN A 16 0.45 -8.14 -1.93
C ASN A 16 -0.01 -7.12 -2.98
N GLN A 17 -1.33 -6.96 -3.14
CA GLN A 17 -1.90 -5.95 -4.04
C GLN A 17 -1.47 -4.54 -3.65
N VAL A 18 -1.58 -4.20 -2.35
CA VAL A 18 -1.11 -2.92 -1.81
C VAL A 18 0.40 -2.78 -1.98
N HIS A 19 1.16 -3.82 -1.66
CA HIS A 19 2.62 -3.80 -1.77
C HIS A 19 3.08 -3.49 -3.20
N ARG A 20 2.52 -4.19 -4.18
CA ARG A 20 2.81 -3.95 -5.60
C ARG A 20 2.43 -2.52 -5.99
N TYR A 21 1.20 -2.09 -5.69
CA TYR A 21 0.73 -0.75 -6.06
C TYR A 21 1.66 0.35 -5.54
N ILE A 22 2.02 0.26 -4.27
CA ILE A 22 2.87 1.24 -3.59
C ILE A 22 4.29 1.20 -4.12
N THR A 23 4.93 0.04 -4.19
CA THR A 23 6.35 -0.07 -4.58
C THR A 23 6.61 0.25 -6.05
N GLU A 24 5.62 0.10 -6.92
CA GLU A 24 5.72 0.55 -8.32
C GLU A 24 5.72 2.09 -8.46
N ARG A 25 5.10 2.80 -7.52
CA ARG A 25 4.81 4.25 -7.64
C ARG A 25 5.61 5.10 -6.69
N TYR A 26 5.92 4.57 -5.51
CA TYR A 26 6.40 5.32 -4.38
C TYR A 26 7.51 4.60 -3.63
N LYS A 27 8.45 5.38 -3.09
CA LYS A 27 9.30 4.96 -1.98
C LYS A 27 8.70 5.49 -0.69
N ILE A 28 8.52 4.60 0.29
CA ILE A 28 8.08 4.95 1.64
C ILE A 28 9.18 4.54 2.61
N TYR A 29 9.48 5.42 3.55
CA TYR A 29 10.41 5.13 4.64
C TYR A 29 9.95 5.80 5.92
N PHE A 30 10.41 5.27 7.04
CA PHE A 30 10.07 5.79 8.36
C PHE A 30 11.19 6.72 8.83
N ASN A 31 10.87 7.97 9.12
CA ASN A 31 11.79 8.91 9.73
C ASN A 31 11.74 8.74 11.24
N GLU A 32 12.85 8.28 11.83
CA GLU A 32 12.95 8.02 13.27
C GLU A 32 13.00 9.30 14.12
N LEU A 33 13.40 10.43 13.54
CA LEU A 33 13.48 11.71 14.25
C LEU A 33 12.10 12.35 14.39
N SER A 34 11.29 12.35 13.32
CA SER A 34 9.92 12.86 13.34
C SER A 34 8.89 11.82 13.78
N LEU A 35 9.27 10.54 13.82
CA LEU A 35 8.39 9.39 14.05
C LEU A 35 7.21 9.32 13.05
N SER A 36 7.45 9.76 11.82
CA SER A 36 6.46 9.77 10.74
C SER A 36 6.96 9.01 9.50
N TYR A 37 6.03 8.56 8.66
CA TYR A 37 6.39 8.03 7.35
C TYR A 37 6.58 9.18 6.37
N GLU A 38 7.59 9.07 5.53
CA GLU A 38 7.83 9.96 4.40
C GLU A 38 7.65 9.16 3.10
N ILE A 39 7.21 9.86 2.06
CA ILE A 39 6.91 9.31 0.75
C ILE A 39 7.51 10.17 -0.36
N ALA A 40 7.99 9.53 -1.41
CA ALA A 40 8.41 10.18 -2.63
C ALA A 40 7.97 9.35 -3.86
N PRO A 41 7.52 9.99 -4.95
CA PRO A 41 7.30 9.31 -6.22
C PRO A 41 8.58 8.66 -6.74
N MET A 42 8.47 7.49 -7.37
CA MET A 42 9.60 6.83 -8.03
C MET A 42 10.21 7.68 -9.15
N THR A 43 9.40 8.55 -9.76
CA THR A 43 9.80 9.43 -10.86
C THR A 43 10.58 10.67 -10.41
N ASP A 44 10.44 11.09 -9.15
CA ASP A 44 11.07 12.31 -8.63
C ASP A 44 11.36 12.19 -7.13
N MET A 45 12.54 11.66 -6.82
CA MET A 45 12.99 11.44 -5.44
C MET A 45 13.39 12.73 -4.71
N LEU A 46 13.40 13.89 -5.39
CA LEU A 46 13.65 15.18 -4.73
C LEU A 46 12.41 15.72 -4.03
N GLN A 47 11.23 15.16 -4.30
CA GLN A 47 9.97 15.51 -3.67
C GLN A 47 9.62 14.53 -2.55
N ILE A 48 10.49 14.50 -1.56
CA ILE A 48 10.22 13.83 -0.29
C ILE A 48 9.28 14.70 0.54
N HIS A 49 8.22 14.10 1.09
CA HIS A 49 7.33 14.77 2.02
C HIS A 49 6.70 13.79 3.01
N GLU A 50 6.16 14.32 4.10
CA GLU A 50 5.42 13.52 5.08
C GLU A 50 4.22 12.83 4.40
N MET A 51 4.11 11.53 4.63
CA MET A 51 3.10 10.69 4.00
C MET A 51 1.74 10.91 4.65
N ASN A 52 0.76 11.30 3.84
CA ASN A 52 -0.63 11.33 4.26
C ASN A 52 -1.31 9.98 3.99
N GLU A 53 -1.50 9.19 5.05
CA GLU A 53 -2.14 7.86 4.97
C GLU A 53 -3.53 7.90 4.32
N ASN A 54 -4.30 8.96 4.53
CA ASN A 54 -5.64 9.07 3.97
C ASN A 54 -5.61 9.26 2.45
N SER A 55 -4.65 10.04 1.95
CA SER A 55 -4.47 10.23 0.51
C SER A 55 -4.16 8.90 -0.18
N LEU A 56 -3.24 8.11 0.39
CA LEU A 56 -2.93 6.78 -0.15
C LEU A 56 -4.10 5.81 -0.07
N LEU A 57 -4.89 5.84 1.01
CA LEU A 57 -6.11 5.03 1.11
C LEU A 57 -7.13 5.40 0.02
N ILE A 58 -7.27 6.70 -0.30
CA ILE A 58 -8.13 7.17 -1.39
C ILE A 58 -7.60 6.68 -2.74
N GLU A 59 -6.30 6.79 -2.99
CA GLU A 59 -5.67 6.31 -4.23
C GLU A 59 -5.83 4.79 -4.42
N LEU A 60 -5.63 4.01 -3.36
CA LEU A 60 -5.86 2.56 -3.36
C LEU A 60 -7.34 2.24 -3.66
N ASP A 61 -8.27 2.98 -3.05
CA ASP A 61 -9.71 2.82 -3.26
C ASP A 61 -10.10 3.10 -4.73
N GLN A 62 -9.54 4.16 -5.32
CA GLN A 62 -9.69 4.55 -6.72
C GLN A 62 -9.08 3.52 -7.68
N ALA A 63 -8.00 2.86 -7.28
CA ALA A 63 -7.38 1.76 -8.01
C ALA A 63 -8.11 0.41 -7.85
N GLY A 64 -9.21 0.38 -7.09
CA GLY A 64 -9.99 -0.84 -6.83
C GLY A 64 -9.45 -1.72 -5.71
N ILE A 65 -8.40 -1.29 -5.01
CA ILE A 65 -7.75 -2.02 -3.92
C ILE A 65 -8.41 -1.63 -2.59
N LYS A 66 -9.44 -2.38 -2.21
CA LYS A 66 -10.22 -2.11 -0.99
C LYS A 66 -9.53 -2.68 0.26
N ILE A 67 -8.73 -1.86 0.93
CA ILE A 67 -8.09 -2.18 2.22
C ILE A 67 -8.65 -1.30 3.34
N SER A 68 -8.81 -1.86 4.54
CA SER A 68 -9.18 -1.05 5.72
C SER A 68 -7.99 -0.25 6.23
N ARG A 69 -8.24 0.92 6.84
CA ARG A 69 -7.19 1.74 7.45
C ARG A 69 -6.31 0.93 8.42
N GLU A 70 -6.91 0.09 9.27
CA GLU A 70 -6.18 -0.76 10.21
C GLU A 70 -5.20 -1.71 9.49
N LYS A 71 -5.65 -2.41 8.44
CA LYS A 71 -4.80 -3.30 7.65
C LYS A 71 -3.69 -2.53 6.94
N PHE A 72 -3.98 -1.34 6.43
CA PHE A 72 -2.98 -0.48 5.79
C PHE A 72 -1.90 0.00 6.78
N ILE A 73 -2.30 0.42 7.99
CA ILE A 73 -1.35 0.77 9.05
C ILE A 73 -0.49 -0.45 9.44
N ASN A 74 -1.10 -1.64 9.53
CA ASN A 74 -0.36 -2.87 9.81
C ASN A 74 0.64 -3.20 8.69
N TYR A 75 0.26 -2.98 7.43
CA TYR A 75 1.17 -3.08 6.28
C TYR A 75 2.37 -2.15 6.43
N LEU A 76 2.15 -0.85 6.69
CA LEU A 76 3.23 0.13 6.87
C LEU A 76 4.17 -0.28 8.01
N LYS A 77 3.62 -0.69 9.16
CA LYS A 77 4.40 -1.16 10.32
C LYS A 77 5.16 -2.45 10.04
N SER A 78 4.65 -3.33 9.17
CA SER A 78 5.34 -4.57 8.80
C SER A 78 6.62 -4.28 8.00
N TYR A 79 6.63 -3.19 7.22
CA TYR A 79 7.79 -2.75 6.45
C TYR A 79 8.97 -2.31 7.34
N ARG A 80 8.71 -1.96 8.61
CA ARG A 80 9.75 -1.62 9.60
C ARG A 80 10.56 -2.83 10.09
N LYS A 81 10.13 -4.07 9.82
CA LYS A 81 10.80 -5.28 10.32
C LYS A 81 11.80 -5.84 9.29
N ILE A 82 12.81 -5.06 8.90
CA ILE A 82 14.08 -5.58 8.33
C ILE A 82 15.21 -4.68 8.83
#